data_AF-A0A7I0J877-F1
#
_entry.id   AF-A0A7I0J877-F1
#
_cell.length_a   1.000
_cell.length_b   1.000
_cell.length_c   1.000
_cell.angle_alpha   90.00
_cell.angle_beta   90.00
_cell.angle_gamma   90.00
#
_symmetry.space_group_name_H-M   'P 1'
#
loop_
_entity.id
_entity.type
_entity.pdbx_description
1 polymer ?
#
loop_
_entity_poly.entity_id
_entity_poly.type
_entity_poly.pdbx_seq_one_letter_code
_entity_poly.pdbx_strand_id
1 'polypeptide(L)'
;MTANNTDMRTPLGKVRGLGSAREGTQHFWRQRLTAIANIPLLLFFVGFLIAVNGHGYTDVRASLANPFVALVLALVLVSGLYHMRIGMQVII
;
A
#
# COMPACT_ATOMS: atom_id res chain seq x y z
N MET A 1 -30.51 -17.51 35.76
CA MET A 1 -31.21 -16.26 35.41
C MET A 1 -30.16 -15.16 35.24
N THR A 2 -29.61 -15.01 34.04
CA THR A 2 -28.69 -13.90 33.72
C THR A 2 -29.53 -12.73 33.23
N ALA A 3 -29.46 -11.60 33.94
CA ALA A 3 -30.18 -10.40 33.54
C ALA A 3 -29.63 -9.88 32.19
N ASN A 4 -30.50 -9.75 31.20
CA ASN A 4 -30.20 -9.03 29.96
C ASN A 4 -30.04 -7.55 30.30
N ASN A 5 -28.79 -7.11 30.49
CA ASN A 5 -28.47 -5.72 30.73
C ASN A 5 -28.53 -4.97 29.38
N THR A 6 -29.70 -4.44 29.03
CA THR A 6 -29.87 -3.60 27.85
C THR A 6 -29.17 -2.27 28.10
N ASP A 7 -27.93 -2.17 27.58
CA ASP A 7 -27.15 -0.94 27.62
C ASP A 7 -27.82 0.16 26.77
N MET A 8 -28.49 1.09 27.47
CA MET A 8 -29.23 2.23 26.89
C MET A 8 -28.33 3.42 26.52
N ARG A 9 -27.00 3.31 26.67
CA ARG A 9 -26.09 4.41 26.31
C ARG A 9 -26.11 4.65 24.81
N THR A 10 -26.18 5.93 24.43
CA THR A 10 -26.03 6.33 23.03
C THR A 10 -24.64 5.95 22.51
N PRO A 11 -24.48 5.70 21.20
CA PRO A 11 -23.16 5.41 20.62
C PRO A 11 -22.10 6.45 21.01
N LEU A 12 -22.48 7.72 21.05
CA LEU A 12 -21.62 8.81 21.53
C LEU A 12 -21.22 8.61 23.00
N GLY A 13 -22.17 8.28 23.89
CA GLY A 13 -21.89 8.02 25.30
C GLY A 13 -20.99 6.82 25.56
N LYS A 14 -20.89 5.87 24.62
CA LYS A 14 -19.96 4.72 24.71
C LYS A 14 -18.51 5.10 24.36
N VAL A 15 -18.31 6.04 23.44
CA VAL A 15 -16.97 6.41 22.94
C VAL A 15 -16.44 7.75 23.47
N ARG A 16 -17.31 8.59 24.05
CA ARG A 16 -16.93 9.91 24.57
C ARG A 16 -16.02 9.75 25.78
N GLY A 17 -14.82 10.31 25.69
CA GLY A 17 -13.79 10.24 26.74
C GLY A 17 -12.71 9.17 26.52
N LEU A 18 -12.85 8.30 25.50
CA LEU A 18 -11.82 7.30 25.17
C LEU A 18 -10.55 7.90 24.51
N GLY A 19 -10.59 9.17 24.13
CA GLY A 19 -9.47 9.85 23.46
C GLY A 19 -9.28 9.40 22.01
N SER A 20 -8.27 9.97 21.34
CA SER A 20 -7.87 9.56 19.99
C SER A 20 -6.92 8.37 20.07
N ALA A 21 -7.07 7.38 19.18
CA ALA A 21 -6.10 6.30 19.02
C ALA A 21 -4.72 6.81 18.56
N ARG A 22 -4.63 8.03 18.00
CA ARG A 22 -3.38 8.70 17.54
C ARG A 22 -2.56 7.97 16.44
N GLU A 23 -2.84 6.70 16.13
CA GLU A 23 -2.16 5.93 15.07
C GLU A 23 -2.71 6.23 13.66
N GLY A 24 -4.01 6.53 13.54
CA GLY A 24 -4.73 6.51 12.27
C GLY A 24 -4.22 7.49 11.22
N THR A 25 -3.75 8.67 11.65
CA THR A 25 -3.24 9.70 10.72
C THR A 25 -2.00 9.24 9.97
N GLN A 26 -1.08 8.53 10.64
CA GLN A 26 0.14 8.02 10.01
C GLN A 26 -0.19 6.91 9.00
N HIS A 27 -1.11 6.03 9.35
CA HIS A 27 -1.57 4.94 8.49
C HIS A 27 -2.23 5.48 7.20
N PHE A 28 -3.16 6.42 7.38
CA PHE A 28 -3.85 7.14 6.32
C PHE A 28 -2.90 7.92 5.39
N TRP A 29 -1.88 8.57 5.96
CA TRP A 29 -0.91 9.33 5.18
C TRP A 29 0.05 8.44 4.39
N ARG A 30 0.55 7.36 5.01
CA ARG A 30 1.41 6.35 4.34
C ARG A 30 0.71 5.67 3.17
N GLN A 31 -0.59 5.40 3.29
CA GLN A 31 -1.39 4.84 2.19
C GLN A 31 -1.41 5.76 0.97
N ARG A 32 -1.55 7.08 1.17
CA ARG A 32 -1.54 8.09 0.09
C ARG A 32 -0.18 8.26 -0.52
N LEU A 33 0.86 8.34 0.32
CA LEU A 33 2.23 8.48 -0.16
C LEU A 33 2.60 7.32 -1.10
N THR A 34 2.27 6.09 -0.70
CA THR A 34 2.56 4.89 -1.50
C THR A 34 1.68 4.80 -2.75
N ALA A 35 0.42 5.26 -2.69
CA ALA A 35 -0.42 5.39 -3.89
C ALA A 35 0.20 6.35 -4.91
N ILE A 36 0.62 7.53 -4.46
CA ILE A 36 1.25 8.55 -5.32
C ILE A 36 2.58 8.04 -5.88
N ALA A 37 3.41 7.38 -5.07
CA ALA A 37 4.66 6.78 -5.52
C ALA A 37 4.43 5.67 -6.57
N ASN A 38 3.38 4.88 -6.42
CA ASN A 38 3.05 3.80 -7.35
C ASN A 38 2.65 4.31 -8.74
N ILE A 39 2.15 5.54 -8.89
CA ILE A 39 1.77 6.11 -10.19
C ILE A 39 2.96 6.13 -11.17
N PRO A 40 4.05 6.89 -10.92
CA PRO A 40 5.19 6.90 -11.83
C PRO A 40 5.91 5.55 -11.89
N LEU A 41 5.97 4.81 -10.77
CA LEU A 41 6.61 3.49 -10.73
C LEU A 41 5.92 2.48 -11.66
N LEU A 42 4.58 2.43 -11.65
CA LEU A 42 3.83 1.53 -12.52
C LEU A 42 3.84 1.99 -13.98
N LEU A 43 3.84 3.30 -14.23
CA LEU A 43 4.01 3.83 -15.59
C LEU A 43 5.37 3.40 -16.17
N PHE A 44 6.45 3.53 -15.40
CA PHE A 44 7.76 3.02 -15.80
C PHE A 44 7.74 1.50 -15.99
N PHE A 45 7.17 0.74 -15.04
CA PHE A 45 7.13 -0.72 -15.11
C PHE A 45 6.42 -1.22 -16.37
N VAL A 46 5.24 -0.68 -16.67
CA VAL A 46 4.48 -1.04 -17.89
C VAL A 46 5.25 -0.61 -19.13
N GLY A 47 5.81 0.60 -19.15
CA GLY A 47 6.65 1.07 -20.26
C GLY A 47 7.87 0.17 -20.48
N PHE A 48 8.52 -0.28 -19.41
CA PHE A 48 9.64 -1.22 -19.46
C PHE A 48 9.20 -2.57 -20.05
N LEU A 49 8.08 -3.14 -19.60
CA LEU A 49 7.55 -4.40 -20.14
C LEU A 49 7.22 -4.30 -21.63
N ILE A 50 6.67 -3.16 -22.07
CA ILE A 50 6.41 -2.89 -23.50
C ILE A 50 7.74 -2.81 -24.26
N ALA A 51 8.73 -2.08 -23.73
CA ALA A 51 10.01 -1.86 -24.40
C ALA A 51 10.84 -3.13 -24.57
N VAL A 52 10.74 -4.09 -23.64
CA VAL A 52 11.45 -5.38 -23.72
C VAL A 52 10.60 -6.49 -24.34
N ASN A 53 9.38 -6.20 -24.77
CA ASN A 53 8.50 -7.20 -25.35
C ASN A 53 9.10 -7.76 -26.65
N GLY A 54 9.17 -9.08 -26.77
CA GLY A 54 9.78 -9.75 -27.93
C GLY A 54 11.30 -9.77 -27.95
N HIS A 55 11.98 -9.15 -26.99
CA HIS A 55 13.44 -9.23 -26.86
C HIS A 55 13.90 -10.63 -26.40
N GLY A 56 15.12 -11.00 -26.78
CA GLY A 56 15.75 -12.24 -26.33
C GLY A 56 16.22 -12.18 -24.88
N TYR A 57 16.50 -13.35 -24.29
CA TYR A 57 16.98 -13.47 -22.89
C TYR A 57 18.18 -12.57 -22.59
N THR A 58 19.15 -12.49 -23.52
CA THR A 58 20.37 -11.70 -23.37
C THR A 58 20.10 -10.22 -23.20
N ASP A 59 19.15 -9.67 -23.96
CA ASP A 59 18.83 -8.24 -23.98
C ASP A 59 17.99 -7.84 -22.77
N VAL A 60 17.07 -8.72 -22.35
CA VAL A 60 16.31 -8.54 -21.11
C VAL A 60 17.26 -8.58 -19.91
N ARG A 61 18.17 -9.56 -19.87
CA ARG A 61 19.19 -9.67 -18.81
C ARG A 61 20.08 -8.43 -18.76
N ALA A 62 20.53 -7.93 -19.91
CA ALA A 62 21.34 -6.72 -19.97
C ALA A 62 20.57 -5.49 -19.46
N SER A 63 19.29 -5.37 -19.80
CA SER A 63 18.41 -4.29 -19.33
C SER A 63 18.22 -4.33 -17.81
N LEU A 64 18.04 -5.53 -17.24
CA LEU A 64 17.94 -5.74 -15.80
C LEU A 64 19.26 -5.55 -15.05
N ALA A 65 20.40 -5.72 -15.71
CA ALA A 65 21.72 -5.46 -15.13
C ALA A 65 22.01 -3.95 -14.96
N ASN A 66 21.21 -3.08 -15.59
CA ASN A 66 21.31 -1.64 -15.38
C ASN A 66 20.85 -1.29 -13.94
N PRO A 67 21.70 -0.64 -13.12
CA PRO A 67 21.39 -0.38 -11.72
C PRO A 67 20.16 0.51 -11.52
N PHE A 68 19.87 1.42 -12.45
CA PHE A 68 18.67 2.27 -12.37
C PHE A 68 17.40 1.47 -12.64
N VAL A 69 17.41 0.61 -13.67
CA VAL A 69 16.28 -0.28 -13.96
C VAL A 69 16.03 -1.21 -12.77
N ALA A 70 17.07 -1.86 -12.27
CA ALA A 70 16.98 -2.74 -11.11
C ALA A 70 16.42 -2.02 -9.88
N LEU A 71 16.89 -0.80 -9.59
CA LEU A 71 16.40 0.01 -8.47
C LEU A 71 14.91 0.34 -8.62
N VAL A 72 14.49 0.81 -9.80
CA VAL A 72 13.08 1.18 -10.02
C VAL A 72 12.18 -0.06 -9.92
N LEU A 73 12.59 -1.19 -10.49
CA LEU A 73 11.83 -2.45 -10.35
C LEU A 73 11.76 -2.93 -8.90
N ALA A 74 12.84 -2.80 -8.12
CA ALA A 74 12.83 -3.10 -6.70
C ALA A 74 11.86 -2.18 -5.94
N LEU A 75 11.82 -0.89 -6.28
CA LEU A 75 10.88 0.07 -5.69
C LEU A 75 9.42 -0.24 -6.04
N VAL A 76 9.14 -0.67 -7.27
CA VAL A 76 7.80 -1.16 -7.68
C VAL A 76 7.34 -2.28 -6.73
N LEU A 77 8.21 -3.27 -6.49
CA LEU A 77 7.89 -4.39 -5.60
C LEU A 77 7.69 -3.92 -4.16
N VAL A 78 8.64 -3.18 -3.59
CA VAL A 78 8.59 -2.74 -2.19
C VAL A 78 7.38 -1.82 -1.94
N SER A 79 7.19 -0.81 -2.77
CA SER A 79 6.08 0.15 -2.63
C SER A 79 4.73 -0.51 -2.89
N GLY A 80 4.61 -1.37 -3.91
CA GLY A 80 3.40 -2.13 -4.21
C GLY A 80 2.99 -3.05 -3.06
N LEU A 81 3.92 -3.87 -2.55
CA LEU A 81 3.66 -4.78 -1.43
C LEU A 81 3.27 -4.02 -0.16
N TYR A 82 3.97 -2.92 0.15
CA TYR A 82 3.66 -2.11 1.33
C TYR A 82 2.30 -1.40 1.21
N HIS A 83 1.96 -0.89 0.02
CA HIS A 83 0.65 -0.32 -0.27
C HIS A 83 -0.48 -1.33 -0.07
N MET A 84 -0.32 -2.56 -0.60
CA MET A 84 -1.30 -3.64 -0.45
C MET A 84 -1.43 -4.08 1.01
N ARG A 85 -0.33 -4.18 1.76
CA ARG A 85 -0.34 -4.52 3.19
C ARG A 85 -1.18 -3.52 4.00
N ILE A 86 -0.91 -2.22 3.82
CA ILE A 86 -1.64 -1.16 4.54
C ILE A 86 -3.08 -1.09 4.06
N GLY A 87 -3.34 -1.23 2.75
CA GLY A 87 -4.70 -1.26 2.21
C GLY A 87 -5.54 -2.40 2.79
N MET A 88 -4.95 -3.59 2.94
CA MET A 88 -5.64 -4.73 3.56
C MET A 88 -6.01 -4.47 5.03
N GLN A 89 -5.13 -3.77 5.78
CA GLN A 89 -5.42 -3.37 7.16
C GLN A 89 -6.54 -2.33 7.29
N VAL A 90 -6.94 -1.68 6.19
CA VAL A 90 -8.11 -0.77 6.17
C VAL A 90 -9.40 -1.52 5.85
N ILE A 91 -9.31 -2.65 5.12
CA ILE A 91 -10.46 -3.47 4.72
C ILE A 91 -10.93 -4.36 5.87
N ILE A 92 -9.99 -4.95 6.62
CA ILE A 92 -10.24 -5.86 7.75
C ILE A 92 -10.32 -5.06 9.05
#